data_AF-A0A6J7MZT6-F1
#
_entry.id   AF-A0A6J7MZT6-F1
#
_cell.length_a   1.000
_cell.length_b   1.000
_cell.length_c   1.000
_cell.angle_alpha   90.00
_cell.angle_beta   90.00
_cell.angle_gamma   90.00
#
_symmetry.space_group_name_H-M   'P 1'
#
loop_
_entity.id
_entity.type
_entity.pdbx_description
1 polymer ?
#
loop_
_entity_poly.entity_id
_entity_poly.type
_entity_poly.pdbx_seq_one_letter_code
_entity_poly.pdbx_strand_id
1 'polypeptide(L)'
;MKCNVLAIGTELLLGQIVDTNSAWLGEQLALAGIDSYDHRKVGDNLGRMVTALSDLLDEAQAVIVCGGLGPTPDDVTREAIAEVMGVPLVRREELVAQIAAMFGMRDRDMPANNLRQADIPEGARVIPNALGTAPGVMAEIAGKVIYAVPGVPYEMQAMIKDFVIPDLLERAGMRSVIVSRSLKTWGTSESGLAEMIATQVDAQSNPSIAFLARGIEGLYVRLTAKAANESDARALIETEETELRAILGDLIFAVDDETMESVVLKACAERGWSLGVAESLTGGLIGARLANVPGASATFRGSIASYATEVKRSVLGVTASSVVSAECVAQMAEGAQRVLGCDAAVAVTGVAGPDEQEGQPVGTVWFGVAVAGHATETVSTRLPGDRERIRQFSTISALNLLRLRLNSF
;
A
#
# COMPACT_ATOMS: atom_id res chain seq x y z
N MET A 1 13.17 9.77 22.65
CA MET A 1 12.22 10.91 22.73
C MET A 1 10.83 10.33 22.66
N LYS A 2 9.87 10.83 23.45
CA LYS A 2 8.49 10.31 23.42
C LYS A 2 7.60 11.21 22.57
N CYS A 3 6.82 10.59 21.68
CA CYS A 3 5.79 11.23 20.89
C CYS A 3 4.50 10.42 20.97
N ASN A 4 3.42 11.02 21.47
CA ASN A 4 2.11 10.38 21.53
C ASN A 4 1.20 10.83 20.38
N VAL A 5 0.10 10.11 20.16
CA VAL A 5 -0.84 10.39 19.06
C VAL A 5 -2.23 10.69 19.62
N LEU A 6 -2.87 11.73 19.09
CA LEU A 6 -4.25 12.10 19.37
C LEU A 6 -5.06 12.14 18.06
N ALA A 7 -5.93 11.16 17.87
CA ALA A 7 -6.85 11.13 16.74
C ALA A 7 -8.16 11.87 17.07
N ILE A 8 -8.55 12.79 16.20
CA ILE A 8 -9.77 13.60 16.32
C ILE A 8 -10.81 13.06 15.36
N GLY A 9 -11.99 12.76 15.88
CA GLY A 9 -13.15 12.38 15.07
C GLY A 9 -14.20 11.65 15.88
N THR A 10 -15.42 12.18 15.92
CA THR A 10 -16.56 11.55 16.60
C THR A 10 -16.91 10.20 15.95
N GLU A 11 -16.78 10.10 14.63
CA GLU A 11 -16.96 8.89 13.83
C GLU A 11 -16.00 7.76 14.22
N LEU A 12 -14.79 8.09 14.74
CA LEU A 12 -13.83 7.12 15.26
C LEU A 12 -14.31 6.50 16.57
N LEU A 13 -14.95 7.31 17.43
CA LEU A 13 -15.54 6.85 18.69
C LEU A 13 -16.84 6.06 18.46
N LEU A 14 -17.59 6.41 17.43
CA LEU A 14 -18.81 5.70 17.03
C LEU A 14 -18.54 4.41 16.23
N GLY A 15 -17.28 4.15 15.86
CA GLY A 15 -16.89 2.97 15.08
C GLY A 15 -17.41 2.98 13.64
N GLN A 16 -17.75 4.15 13.10
CA GLN A 16 -18.20 4.29 11.71
C GLN A 16 -17.03 4.12 10.72
N ILE A 17 -15.82 4.47 11.17
CA ILE A 17 -14.58 4.22 10.46
C ILE A 17 -13.56 3.62 11.42
N VAL A 18 -12.67 2.78 10.88
CA VAL A 18 -11.53 2.25 11.62
C VAL A 18 -10.42 3.30 11.61
N ASP A 19 -9.83 3.55 12.77
CA ASP A 19 -8.68 4.43 12.90
C ASP A 19 -7.40 3.77 12.35
N THR A 20 -7.24 3.84 11.02
CA THR A 20 -6.03 3.39 10.35
C THR A 20 -4.89 4.41 10.44
N ASN A 21 -5.21 5.67 10.77
CA ASN A 21 -4.23 6.75 10.83
C ASN A 21 -3.31 6.58 12.04
N SER A 22 -3.85 6.34 13.24
CA SER A 22 -3.04 6.09 14.44
C SER A 22 -2.19 4.82 14.27
N ALA A 23 -2.75 3.76 13.67
CA ALA A 23 -1.99 2.54 13.38
C ALA A 23 -0.78 2.82 12.46
N TRP A 24 -0.99 3.60 11.40
CA TRP A 24 0.08 3.98 10.48
C TRP A 24 1.10 4.91 11.13
N LEU A 25 0.67 5.90 11.92
CA LEU A 25 1.55 6.79 12.68
C LEU A 25 2.43 6.01 13.67
N GLY A 26 1.86 5.01 14.35
CA GLY A 26 2.61 4.13 15.24
C GLY A 26 3.71 3.37 14.52
N GLU A 27 3.43 2.86 13.31
CA GLU A 27 4.45 2.25 12.45
C GLU A 27 5.56 3.26 12.10
N GLN A 28 5.21 4.48 11.69
CA GLN A 28 6.23 5.47 11.31
C GLN A 28 7.08 5.94 12.48
N LEU A 29 6.51 6.14 13.66
CA LEU A 29 7.26 6.52 14.86
C LEU A 29 8.22 5.40 15.27
N ALA A 30 7.79 4.14 15.23
CA ALA A 30 8.65 2.99 15.48
C ALA A 30 9.80 2.91 14.47
N LEU A 31 9.52 3.13 13.18
CA LEU A 31 10.54 3.21 12.14
C LEU A 31 11.49 4.39 12.32
N ALA A 32 11.05 5.50 12.89
CA ALA A 32 11.93 6.61 13.24
C ALA A 32 12.70 6.38 14.56
N GLY A 33 12.43 5.29 15.28
CA GLY A 33 12.99 5.06 16.61
C GLY A 33 12.47 6.05 17.67
N ILE A 34 11.33 6.69 17.42
CA ILE A 34 10.65 7.57 18.37
C ILE A 34 9.69 6.74 19.21
N ASP A 35 9.82 6.83 20.54
CA ASP A 35 8.98 6.08 21.46
C ASP A 35 7.56 6.63 21.45
N SER A 36 6.55 5.77 21.30
CA SER A 36 5.14 6.12 21.40
C SER A 36 4.44 5.16 22.35
N TYR A 37 3.83 5.69 23.41
CA TYR A 37 3.22 4.86 24.46
C TYR A 37 1.71 5.07 24.62
N ASP A 38 1.18 6.23 24.21
CA ASP A 38 -0.27 6.50 24.23
C ASP A 38 -0.76 6.98 22.86
N HIS A 39 -1.81 6.31 22.37
CA HIS A 39 -2.58 6.65 21.19
C HIS A 39 -4.03 6.81 21.63
N ARG A 40 -4.53 8.05 21.65
CA ARG A 40 -5.86 8.39 22.17
C ARG A 40 -6.78 8.86 21.06
N LYS A 41 -8.07 8.54 21.17
CA LYS A 41 -9.13 9.03 20.29
C LYS A 41 -10.03 9.97 21.07
N VAL A 42 -10.41 11.09 20.48
CA VAL A 42 -11.33 12.06 21.09
C VAL A 42 -12.31 12.59 20.04
N GLY A 43 -13.54 12.85 20.45
CA GLY A 43 -14.55 13.45 19.58
C GLY A 43 -14.36 14.96 19.44
N ASP A 44 -15.06 15.54 18.47
CA ASP A 44 -14.95 16.94 18.02
C ASP A 44 -15.56 17.93 19.02
N ASN A 45 -14.97 18.00 20.21
CA ASN A 45 -15.37 18.90 21.27
C ASN A 45 -14.14 19.58 21.85
N LEU A 46 -14.08 20.91 21.71
CA LEU A 46 -12.96 21.74 22.11
C LEU A 46 -12.44 21.41 23.52
N GLY A 47 -13.32 21.40 24.53
CA GLY A 47 -12.92 21.13 25.91
C GLY A 47 -12.29 19.75 26.10
N ARG A 48 -12.86 18.70 25.50
CA ARG A 48 -12.28 17.34 25.55
C ARG A 48 -10.94 17.27 24.85
N MET A 49 -10.81 17.95 23.71
CA MET A 49 -9.56 18.01 22.93
C MET A 49 -8.46 18.73 23.71
N VAL A 50 -8.78 19.85 24.34
CA VAL A 50 -7.85 20.61 25.20
C VAL A 50 -7.38 19.75 26.39
N THR A 51 -8.30 19.07 27.09
CA THR A 51 -7.93 18.14 28.18
C THR A 51 -7.03 17.01 27.67
N ALA A 52 -7.44 16.30 26.62
CA ALA A 52 -6.66 15.18 26.09
C ALA A 52 -5.27 15.61 25.58
N LEU A 53 -5.18 16.77 24.91
CA LEU A 53 -3.92 17.30 24.42
C LEU A 53 -2.99 17.70 25.58
N SER A 54 -3.54 18.27 26.64
CA SER A 54 -2.79 18.67 27.84
C SER A 54 -2.24 17.43 28.57
N ASP A 55 -3.08 16.41 28.78
CA ASP A 55 -2.66 15.14 29.39
C ASP A 55 -1.52 14.48 28.60
N LEU A 56 -1.65 14.41 27.27
CA LEU A 56 -0.62 13.80 26.41
C LEU A 56 0.68 14.59 26.41
N LEU A 57 0.60 15.93 26.47
CA LEU A 57 1.77 16.77 26.62
C LEU A 57 2.46 16.53 27.95
N ASP A 58 1.74 16.26 29.05
CA ASP A 58 2.36 15.96 30.34
C ASP A 58 3.20 14.67 30.32
N GLU A 59 2.84 13.71 29.45
CA GLU A 59 3.47 12.40 29.35
C GLU A 59 4.57 12.30 28.27
N ALA A 60 4.58 13.20 27.29
CA ALA A 60 5.45 13.16 26.12
C ALA A 60 6.08 14.52 25.76
N GLN A 61 7.20 14.48 25.02
CA GLN A 61 7.82 15.70 24.50
C GLN A 61 7.17 16.20 23.21
N ALA A 62 6.43 15.32 22.52
CA ALA A 62 5.69 15.66 21.32
C ALA A 62 4.30 15.00 21.30
N VAL A 63 3.35 15.66 20.65
CA VAL A 63 2.03 15.09 20.34
C VAL A 63 1.71 15.34 18.86
N ILE A 64 1.35 14.26 18.15
CA ILE A 64 0.79 14.36 16.80
C ILE A 64 -0.72 14.28 16.91
N VAL A 65 -1.41 15.33 16.50
CA VAL A 65 -2.86 15.40 16.38
C VAL A 65 -3.26 15.16 14.93
N CYS A 66 -4.11 14.18 14.64
CA CYS A 66 -4.61 13.94 13.29
C CYS A 66 -6.14 14.12 13.22
N GLY A 67 -6.60 15.00 12.32
CA GLY A 67 -8.02 15.34 12.17
C GLY A 67 -8.41 16.72 12.71
N GLY A 68 -9.63 17.16 12.41
CA GLY A 68 -10.20 18.43 12.88
C GLY A 68 -9.56 19.71 12.31
N LEU A 69 -8.95 19.63 11.12
CA LEU A 69 -8.33 20.76 10.40
C LEU A 69 -9.10 21.21 9.15
N GLY A 70 -10.25 20.62 8.86
CA GLY A 70 -11.09 21.06 7.75
C GLY A 70 -11.74 22.43 8.02
N PRO A 71 -12.68 22.85 7.15
CA PRO A 71 -13.35 24.14 7.26
C PRO A 71 -14.71 24.07 7.97
N THR A 72 -15.13 22.93 8.53
CA THR A 72 -16.47 22.76 9.12
C THR A 72 -16.49 23.16 10.61
N PRO A 73 -17.67 23.42 11.20
CA PRO A 73 -17.75 23.92 12.58
C PRO A 73 -17.23 22.97 13.66
N ASP A 74 -17.16 21.67 13.35
CA ASP A 74 -16.59 20.59 14.16
C ASP A 74 -15.05 20.51 14.03
N ASP A 75 -14.43 21.14 13.03
CA ASP A 75 -12.98 21.20 12.87
C ASP A 75 -12.33 22.23 13.81
N VAL A 76 -12.22 21.87 15.09
CA VAL A 76 -11.74 22.75 16.17
C VAL A 76 -10.33 22.43 16.68
N THR A 77 -9.51 21.71 15.90
CA THR A 77 -8.13 21.35 16.33
C THR A 77 -7.23 22.58 16.48
N ARG A 78 -7.34 23.58 15.61
CA ARG A 78 -6.55 24.82 15.72
C ARG A 78 -6.90 25.60 16.98
N GLU A 79 -8.20 25.68 17.28
CA GLU A 79 -8.76 26.31 18.46
C GLU A 79 -8.27 25.61 19.73
N ALA A 80 -8.27 24.26 19.75
CA ALA A 80 -7.76 23.49 20.89
C ALA A 80 -6.27 23.75 21.14
N ILE A 81 -5.46 23.83 20.08
CA ILE A 81 -4.02 24.15 20.20
C ILE A 81 -3.82 25.58 20.71
N ALA A 82 -4.57 26.55 20.17
CA ALA A 82 -4.51 27.94 20.60
C ALA A 82 -4.87 28.09 22.08
N GLU A 83 -5.90 27.37 22.55
CA GLU A 83 -6.32 27.36 23.95
C GLU A 83 -5.25 26.76 24.88
N VAL A 84 -4.64 25.62 24.50
CA VAL A 84 -3.52 25.03 25.25
C VAL A 84 -2.29 25.95 25.31
N MET A 85 -2.02 26.68 24.22
CA MET A 85 -0.94 27.67 24.18
C MET A 85 -1.27 28.98 24.91
N GLY A 86 -2.55 29.25 25.18
CA GLY A 86 -3.01 30.52 25.74
C GLY A 86 -2.85 31.71 24.77
N VAL A 87 -2.95 31.46 23.46
CA VAL A 87 -2.73 32.47 22.40
C VAL A 87 -3.96 32.59 21.48
N PRO A 88 -4.14 33.73 20.78
CA PRO A 88 -5.20 33.84 19.78
C PRO A 88 -4.86 33.08 18.48
N LEU A 89 -5.88 32.81 17.68
CA LEU A 89 -5.70 32.47 16.27
C LEU A 89 -5.51 33.74 15.45
N VAL A 90 -4.54 33.72 14.55
CA VAL A 90 -4.22 34.82 13.63
C VAL A 90 -4.38 34.34 12.20
N ARG A 91 -5.20 35.05 11.42
CA ARG A 91 -5.36 34.78 9.99
C ARG A 91 -4.10 35.14 9.22
N ARG A 92 -3.64 34.22 8.38
CA ARG A 92 -2.50 34.40 7.50
C ARG A 92 -2.96 34.59 6.06
N GLU A 93 -2.90 35.82 5.57
CA GLU A 93 -3.37 36.19 4.22
C GLU A 93 -2.62 35.43 3.11
N GLU A 94 -1.36 35.06 3.34
CA GLU A 94 -0.60 34.21 2.43
C GLU A 94 -1.21 32.80 2.28
N LEU A 95 -1.76 32.24 3.36
CA LEU A 95 -2.44 30.95 3.32
C LEU A 95 -3.82 31.08 2.66
N VAL A 96 -4.53 32.18 2.93
CA VAL A 96 -5.79 32.50 2.24
C VAL A 96 -5.58 32.50 0.72
N ALA A 97 -4.53 33.16 0.23
CA ALA A 97 -4.20 33.21 -1.19
C ALA A 97 -3.85 31.82 -1.76
N GLN A 98 -3.09 31.00 -1.01
CA GLN A 98 -2.76 29.62 -1.42
C GLN A 98 -4.01 28.75 -1.53
N ILE A 99 -4.92 28.83 -0.54
CA ILE A 99 -6.16 28.08 -0.55
C ILE A 99 -7.04 28.53 -1.72
N ALA A 100 -7.19 29.84 -1.92
CA ALA A 100 -7.93 30.39 -3.06
C ALA A 100 -7.36 29.90 -4.41
N ALA A 101 -6.04 29.86 -4.57
CA ALA A 101 -5.40 29.33 -5.77
C ALA A 101 -5.72 27.84 -6.01
N MET A 102 -5.77 27.02 -4.96
CA MET A 102 -6.15 25.61 -5.07
C MET A 102 -7.61 25.41 -5.53
N PHE A 103 -8.53 26.28 -5.10
CA PHE A 103 -9.90 26.29 -5.62
C PHE A 103 -9.94 26.74 -7.09
N GLY A 104 -9.15 27.76 -7.45
CA GLY A 104 -9.03 28.27 -8.81
C GLY A 104 -8.50 27.25 -9.82
N MET A 105 -7.59 26.36 -9.42
CA MET A 105 -7.13 25.23 -10.27
C MET A 105 -8.25 24.28 -10.69
N ARG A 106 -9.40 24.33 -10.02
CA ARG A 106 -10.59 23.51 -10.29
C ARG A 106 -11.76 24.33 -10.81
N ASP A 107 -11.52 25.55 -11.28
CA ASP A 107 -12.52 26.53 -11.72
C ASP A 107 -13.63 26.76 -10.67
N ARG A 108 -13.24 26.85 -9.40
CA ARG A 108 -14.14 27.11 -8.28
C ARG A 108 -13.71 28.33 -7.50
N ASP A 109 -14.70 29.06 -6.98
CA ASP A 109 -14.47 30.07 -5.96
C ASP A 109 -14.29 29.41 -4.58
N MET A 110 -13.40 29.96 -3.77
CA MET A 110 -13.18 29.50 -2.39
C MET A 110 -14.38 29.89 -1.51
N PRO A 111 -15.06 28.92 -0.87
CA PRO A 111 -16.10 29.21 0.10
C PRO A 111 -15.58 29.97 1.32
N ALA A 112 -16.40 30.84 1.90
CA ALA A 112 -15.99 31.71 3.01
C ALA A 112 -15.54 30.95 4.27
N ASN A 113 -16.08 29.75 4.53
CA ASN A 113 -15.68 28.95 5.69
C ASN A 113 -14.25 28.40 5.58
N ASN A 114 -13.70 28.25 4.36
CA ASN A 114 -12.31 27.86 4.16
C ASN A 114 -11.30 28.89 4.66
N LEU A 115 -11.70 30.16 4.85
CA LEU A 115 -10.86 31.18 5.47
C LEU A 115 -10.33 30.75 6.85
N ARG A 116 -11.10 29.96 7.58
CA ARG A 116 -10.70 29.44 8.91
C ARG A 116 -9.49 28.51 8.85
N GLN A 117 -9.24 27.87 7.71
CA GLN A 117 -8.07 27.02 7.54
C GLN A 117 -6.76 27.83 7.51
N ALA A 118 -6.84 29.15 7.27
CA ALA A 118 -5.72 30.08 7.35
C ALA A 118 -5.54 30.71 8.74
N ASP A 119 -6.38 30.37 9.72
CA ASP A 119 -6.28 30.86 11.10
C ASP A 119 -5.32 29.97 11.89
N ILE A 120 -4.13 30.48 12.22
CA ILE A 120 -3.06 29.71 12.85
C ILE A 120 -2.81 30.26 14.25
N PRO A 121 -2.59 29.42 15.29
CA PRO A 121 -2.21 29.89 16.61
C PRO A 121 -0.99 30.82 16.55
N GLU A 122 -1.03 31.94 17.26
CA GLU A 122 0.10 32.87 17.30
C GLU A 122 1.37 32.17 17.82
N GLY A 123 2.49 32.39 17.13
CA GLY A 123 3.76 31.71 17.43
C GLY A 123 3.90 30.32 16.82
N ALA A 124 2.82 29.71 16.31
CA ALA A 124 2.91 28.44 15.60
C ALA A 124 3.42 28.62 14.16
N ARG A 125 4.04 27.56 13.64
CA ARG A 125 4.51 27.43 12.26
C ARG A 125 3.54 26.61 11.43
N VAL A 126 3.60 26.80 10.12
CA VAL A 126 2.77 26.09 9.15
C VAL A 126 3.53 24.90 8.60
N ILE A 127 2.86 23.75 8.54
CA ILE A 127 3.33 22.59 7.79
C ILE A 127 2.64 22.65 6.41
N PRO A 128 3.39 22.80 5.30
CA PRO A 128 2.80 22.89 3.97
C PRO A 128 1.97 21.66 3.61
N ASN A 129 0.82 21.87 2.99
CA ASN A 129 0.01 20.80 2.43
C ASN A 129 -0.20 21.07 0.92
N ALA A 130 0.48 20.28 0.09
CA ALA A 130 0.35 20.38 -1.37
C ALA A 130 -0.82 19.54 -1.92
N LEU A 131 -1.40 18.66 -1.12
CA LEU A 131 -2.39 17.67 -1.53
C LEU A 131 -3.82 18.04 -1.12
N GLY A 132 -3.97 19.05 -0.25
CA GLY A 132 -5.27 19.54 0.21
C GLY A 132 -5.22 20.97 0.72
N THR A 133 -6.39 21.46 1.13
CA THR A 133 -6.59 22.88 1.48
C THR A 133 -6.21 23.21 2.93
N ALA A 134 -6.13 22.21 3.81
CA ALA A 134 -5.85 22.40 5.22
C ALA A 134 -4.33 22.37 5.46
N PRO A 135 -3.66 23.51 5.74
CA PRO A 135 -2.28 23.48 6.18
C PRO A 135 -2.19 22.82 7.56
N GLY A 136 -1.07 22.16 7.84
CA GLY A 136 -0.79 21.69 9.20
C GLY A 136 -0.25 22.78 10.09
N VAL A 137 -0.21 22.48 11.39
CA VAL A 137 0.27 23.40 12.42
C VAL A 137 1.38 22.72 13.20
N MET A 138 2.52 23.38 13.37
CA MET A 138 3.55 23.01 14.32
C MET A 138 3.62 24.08 15.40
N ALA A 139 3.21 23.73 16.61
CA ALA A 139 3.15 24.62 17.77
C ALA A 139 4.14 24.19 18.83
N GLU A 140 5.02 25.10 19.24
CA GLU A 140 5.97 24.86 20.34
C GLU A 140 5.43 25.43 21.65
N ILE A 141 5.45 24.62 22.71
CA ILE A 141 4.97 25.00 24.03
C ILE A 141 5.85 24.42 25.12
N ALA A 142 6.46 25.28 25.95
CA ALA A 142 7.30 24.89 27.09
C ALA A 142 8.37 23.81 26.77
N GLY A 143 9.03 23.92 25.61
CA GLY A 143 10.04 22.95 25.16
C GLY A 143 9.49 21.62 24.61
N LYS A 144 8.16 21.51 24.50
CA LYS A 144 7.43 20.43 23.83
C LYS A 144 6.89 20.92 22.48
N VAL A 145 6.41 20.01 21.64
CA VAL A 145 5.87 20.34 20.32
C VAL A 145 4.57 19.60 20.03
N ILE A 146 3.61 20.30 19.43
CA ILE A 146 2.37 19.75 18.89
C ILE A 146 2.44 19.85 17.38
N TYR A 147 2.16 18.75 16.68
CA TYR A 147 1.93 18.75 15.23
C TYR A 147 0.47 18.43 14.96
N ALA A 148 -0.28 19.32 14.33
CA ALA A 148 -1.58 19.00 13.79
C ALA A 148 -1.50 18.75 12.28
N VAL A 149 -2.01 17.61 11.86
CA VAL A 149 -2.08 17.16 10.47
C VAL A 149 -3.53 16.79 10.10
N PRO A 150 -3.90 16.85 8.81
CA PRO A 150 -5.26 16.50 8.37
C PRO A 150 -5.64 15.05 8.71
N GLY A 151 -6.94 14.78 8.82
CA GLY A 151 -7.44 13.40 8.99
C GLY A 151 -7.44 12.58 7.70
N VAL A 152 -7.30 13.24 6.54
CA VAL A 152 -7.27 12.58 5.23
C VAL A 152 -5.95 11.81 5.08
N PRO A 153 -5.97 10.47 4.88
CA PRO A 153 -4.76 9.65 5.02
C PRO A 153 -3.59 10.07 4.12
N TYR A 154 -3.82 10.34 2.83
CA TYR A 154 -2.72 10.67 1.91
C TYR A 154 -2.11 12.06 2.19
N GLU A 155 -2.92 13.04 2.62
CA GLU A 155 -2.42 14.37 3.03
C GLU A 155 -1.57 14.24 4.32
N MET A 156 -2.11 13.53 5.31
CA MET A 156 -1.44 13.23 6.57
C MET A 156 -0.10 12.53 6.34
N GLN A 157 -0.09 11.45 5.54
CA GLN A 157 1.09 10.64 5.30
C GLN A 157 2.22 11.44 4.65
N ALA A 158 1.91 12.31 3.69
CA ALA A 158 2.89 13.20 3.07
C ALA A 158 3.52 14.14 4.11
N MET A 159 2.69 14.84 4.88
CA MET A 159 3.18 15.80 5.89
C MET A 159 4.00 15.14 7.00
N ILE A 160 3.62 13.92 7.39
CA ILE A 160 4.37 13.16 8.41
C ILE A 160 5.75 12.77 7.88
N LYS A 161 5.82 12.20 6.67
CA LYS A 161 7.08 11.77 6.07
C LYS A 161 8.01 12.94 5.75
N ASP A 162 7.46 14.00 5.16
CA ASP A 162 8.26 15.07 4.57
C ASP A 162 8.66 16.14 5.61
N PHE A 163 7.93 16.23 6.73
CA PHE A 163 8.15 17.29 7.72
C PHE A 163 8.23 16.79 9.17
N VAL A 164 7.20 16.11 9.67
CA VAL A 164 7.09 15.81 11.12
C VAL A 164 8.16 14.85 11.60
N ILE A 165 8.40 13.74 10.87
CA ILE A 165 9.43 12.77 11.24
C ILE A 165 10.84 13.38 11.19
N PRO A 166 11.26 14.10 10.12
CA PRO A 166 12.52 14.82 10.10
C PRO A 166 12.73 15.75 11.30
N ASP A 167 11.72 16.57 11.65
CA ASP A 167 11.79 17.51 12.78
C ASP A 167 11.87 16.79 14.14
N LEU A 168 11.11 15.70 14.33
CA LEU A 168 11.20 14.86 15.53
C LEU A 168 12.59 14.24 15.71
N LEU A 169 13.21 13.75 14.63
CA LEU A 169 14.55 13.16 14.66
C LEU A 169 15.62 14.19 15.04
N GLU A 170 15.52 15.40 14.46
CA GLU A 170 16.41 16.52 14.80
C GLU A 170 16.30 16.87 16.28
N ARG A 171 15.08 17.02 16.80
CA ARG A 171 14.82 17.31 18.23
C ARG A 171 15.32 16.21 19.16
N ALA A 172 15.20 14.95 18.75
CA ALA A 172 15.63 13.83 19.55
C ALA A 172 17.17 13.67 19.58
N GLY A 173 17.92 14.44 18.79
CA GLY A 173 19.36 14.27 18.63
C GLY A 173 19.73 12.91 18.03
N MET A 174 18.76 12.21 17.42
CA MET A 174 18.94 10.89 16.85
C MET A 174 19.67 11.05 15.51
N ARG A 175 20.98 10.80 15.54
CA ARG A 175 21.82 10.72 14.34
C ARG A 175 21.77 9.35 13.67
N SER A 176 21.05 8.38 14.22
CA SER A 176 20.89 7.07 13.59
C SER A 176 19.63 7.05 12.73
N VAL A 177 19.73 6.52 11.53
CA VAL A 177 18.59 6.27 10.66
C VAL A 177 18.21 4.80 10.69
N ILE A 178 16.95 4.52 10.37
CA ILE A 178 16.45 3.17 10.15
C ILE A 178 16.04 3.08 8.68
N VAL A 179 16.50 2.04 8.01
CA VAL A 179 16.10 1.71 6.65
C VAL A 179 15.43 0.34 6.70
N SER A 180 14.38 0.16 5.92
CA SER A 180 13.75 -1.15 5.73
C SER A 180 13.79 -1.51 4.25
N ARG A 181 13.81 -2.82 3.98
CA ARG A 181 13.54 -3.40 2.68
C ARG A 181 12.61 -4.59 2.81
N SER A 182 11.70 -4.77 1.87
CA SER A 182 10.74 -5.88 1.88
C SER A 182 10.90 -6.76 0.64
N LEU A 183 11.30 -8.01 0.86
CA LEU A 183 11.34 -9.06 -0.16
C LEU A 183 9.97 -9.74 -0.19
N LYS A 184 9.21 -9.54 -1.27
CA LYS A 184 7.86 -10.08 -1.41
C LYS A 184 7.93 -11.47 -2.00
N THR A 185 7.29 -12.44 -1.34
CA THR A 185 7.37 -13.85 -1.72
C THR A 185 6.01 -14.45 -2.07
N TRP A 186 6.02 -15.39 -3.02
CA TRP A 186 4.84 -16.14 -3.45
C TRP A 186 5.20 -17.59 -3.81
N GLY A 187 4.38 -18.54 -3.36
CA GLY A 187 4.52 -19.97 -3.71
C GLY A 187 4.82 -20.92 -2.55
N THR A 188 5.00 -20.40 -1.33
CA THR A 188 5.19 -21.22 -0.12
C THR A 188 4.35 -20.72 1.06
N SER A 189 4.23 -21.52 2.12
CA SER A 189 3.55 -21.14 3.36
C SER A 189 4.48 -20.35 4.29
N GLU A 190 3.92 -19.67 5.31
CA GLU A 190 4.71 -18.92 6.29
C GLU A 190 5.66 -19.83 7.07
N SER A 191 5.18 -20.99 7.52
CA SER A 191 6.02 -21.98 8.21
C SER A 191 7.13 -22.51 7.30
N GLY A 192 6.84 -22.76 6.02
CA GLY A 192 7.86 -23.20 5.06
C GLY A 192 8.91 -22.12 4.80
N LEU A 193 8.49 -20.85 4.68
CA LEU A 193 9.40 -19.72 4.52
C LEU A 193 10.29 -19.54 5.77
N ALA A 194 9.69 -19.62 6.96
CA ALA A 194 10.43 -19.52 8.22
C ALA A 194 11.44 -20.65 8.39
N GLU A 195 11.09 -21.88 8.00
CA GLU A 195 12.01 -23.02 8.02
C GLU A 195 13.21 -22.82 7.06
N MET A 196 12.96 -22.29 5.85
CA MET A 196 14.01 -22.06 4.86
C MET A 196 15.09 -21.07 5.32
N ILE A 197 14.71 -20.03 6.08
CA ILE A 197 15.63 -18.97 6.53
C ILE A 197 15.84 -18.96 8.04
N ALA A 198 15.56 -20.09 8.72
CA ALA A 198 15.66 -20.20 10.18
C ALA A 198 17.06 -19.84 10.69
N THR A 199 18.11 -20.26 9.97
CA THR A 199 19.50 -19.93 10.35
C THR A 199 19.78 -18.43 10.33
N GLN A 200 19.27 -17.71 9.33
CA GLN A 200 19.41 -16.25 9.23
C GLN A 200 18.62 -15.56 10.34
N VAL A 201 17.40 -16.03 10.59
CA VAL A 201 16.53 -15.50 11.66
C VAL A 201 17.15 -15.72 13.04
N ASP A 202 17.76 -16.88 13.31
CA ASP A 202 18.39 -17.18 14.60
C ASP A 202 19.70 -16.41 14.81
N ALA A 203 20.44 -16.12 13.73
CA ALA A 203 21.70 -15.38 13.76
C ALA A 203 21.53 -13.85 13.65
N GLN A 204 20.31 -13.37 13.40
CA GLN A 204 20.06 -11.96 13.11
C GLN A 204 20.47 -11.04 14.27
N SER A 205 20.89 -9.83 13.92
CA SER A 205 21.11 -8.77 14.90
C SER A 205 20.75 -7.42 14.29
N ASN A 206 21.54 -6.99 13.30
CA ASN A 206 21.31 -5.79 12.50
C ASN A 206 21.84 -6.07 11.08
N PRO A 207 20.97 -6.25 10.08
CA PRO A 207 19.53 -5.99 10.09
C PRO A 207 18.72 -7.03 10.89
N SER A 208 17.52 -6.64 11.32
CA SER A 208 16.49 -7.59 11.80
C SER A 208 15.64 -8.08 10.63
N ILE A 209 15.11 -9.31 10.78
CA ILE A 209 14.29 -10.03 9.81
C ILE A 209 12.92 -10.29 10.44
N ALA A 210 11.87 -9.80 9.80
CA ALA A 210 10.48 -10.03 10.21
C ALA A 210 9.62 -10.59 9.07
N PHE A 211 8.69 -11.48 9.40
CA PHE A 211 7.69 -11.99 8.46
C PHE A 211 6.42 -11.16 8.54
N LEU A 212 5.90 -10.73 7.40
CA LEU A 212 4.64 -9.97 7.32
C LEU A 212 3.67 -10.65 6.37
N ALA A 213 2.54 -11.13 6.89
CA ALA A 213 1.46 -11.66 6.07
C ALA A 213 0.59 -10.52 5.50
N ARG A 214 0.47 -10.45 4.17
CA ARG A 214 -0.30 -9.39 3.46
C ARG A 214 -1.49 -9.97 2.69
N GLY A 215 -2.04 -11.07 3.19
CA GLY A 215 -3.22 -11.72 2.60
C GLY A 215 -2.98 -12.14 1.16
N ILE A 216 -3.69 -11.52 0.22
CA ILE A 216 -3.65 -11.85 -1.21
C ILE A 216 -2.39 -11.37 -1.94
N GLU A 217 -1.56 -10.55 -1.30
CA GLU A 217 -0.28 -10.06 -1.85
C GLU A 217 0.91 -10.97 -1.49
N GLY A 218 0.69 -12.00 -0.66
CA GLY A 218 1.72 -12.94 -0.25
C GLY A 218 2.35 -12.64 1.10
N LEU A 219 3.54 -13.20 1.30
CA LEU A 219 4.32 -13.11 2.53
C LEU A 219 5.56 -12.27 2.26
N TYR A 220 5.83 -11.27 3.10
CA TYR A 220 6.99 -10.41 2.94
C TYR A 220 8.03 -10.77 3.99
N VAL A 221 9.30 -10.85 3.58
CA VAL A 221 10.45 -10.88 4.47
C VAL A 221 10.99 -9.46 4.55
N ARG A 222 10.79 -8.80 5.70
CA ARG A 222 11.20 -7.41 5.93
C ARG A 222 12.54 -7.38 6.65
N LEU A 223 13.54 -6.82 5.97
CA LEU A 223 14.84 -6.46 6.53
C LEU A 223 14.77 -5.05 7.11
N THR A 224 15.28 -4.84 8.32
CA THR A 224 15.36 -3.50 8.92
C THR A 224 16.72 -3.28 9.56
N ALA A 225 17.48 -2.32 9.03
CA ALA A 225 18.79 -1.94 9.55
C ALA A 225 18.74 -0.59 10.26
N LYS A 226 19.48 -0.47 11.36
CA LYS A 226 19.74 0.79 12.05
C LYS A 226 21.22 1.13 11.96
N ALA A 227 21.56 2.33 11.49
CA ALA A 227 22.96 2.77 11.39
C ALA A 227 23.09 4.29 11.57
N ALA A 228 24.33 4.81 11.63
CA ALA A 228 24.60 6.23 11.82
C ALA A 228 24.25 7.11 10.61
N ASN A 229 24.01 6.51 9.45
CA ASN A 229 23.55 7.18 8.24
C ASN A 229 22.92 6.14 7.30
N GLU A 230 22.24 6.64 6.26
CA GLU A 230 21.45 5.80 5.37
C GLU A 230 22.29 4.86 4.53
N SER A 231 23.50 5.29 4.13
CA SER A 231 24.44 4.47 3.36
C SER A 231 24.84 3.22 4.12
N ASP A 232 25.20 3.37 5.40
CA ASP A 232 25.60 2.25 6.25
C ASP A 232 24.42 1.29 6.51
N ALA A 233 23.21 1.82 6.74
CA ALA A 233 22.02 1.00 6.93
C ALA A 233 21.65 0.22 5.66
N ARG A 234 21.74 0.85 4.48
CA ARG A 234 21.51 0.17 3.19
C ARG A 234 22.55 -0.93 2.95
N ALA A 235 23.83 -0.69 3.25
CA ALA A 235 24.87 -1.70 3.07
C ALA A 235 24.63 -2.97 3.90
N LEU A 236 24.13 -2.82 5.14
CA LEU A 236 23.72 -3.94 5.99
C LEU A 236 22.56 -4.74 5.38
N ILE A 237 21.55 -4.05 4.84
CA ILE A 237 20.41 -4.67 4.16
C ILE A 237 20.85 -5.41 2.89
N GLU A 238 21.68 -4.81 2.04
CA GLU A 238 22.12 -5.41 0.78
C GLU A 238 22.91 -6.72 1.01
N THR A 239 23.69 -6.77 2.09
CA THR A 239 24.44 -7.97 2.48
C THR A 239 23.48 -9.10 2.85
N GLU A 240 22.55 -8.85 3.76
CA GLU A 240 21.56 -9.84 4.20
C GLU A 240 20.62 -10.27 3.07
N GLU A 241 20.19 -9.33 2.23
CA GLU A 241 19.35 -9.65 1.07
C GLU A 241 20.05 -10.56 0.09
N THR A 242 21.35 -10.37 -0.15
CA THR A 242 22.10 -11.23 -1.07
C THR A 242 22.06 -12.68 -0.59
N GLU A 243 22.20 -12.90 0.72
CA GLU A 243 22.10 -14.23 1.33
C GLU A 243 20.68 -14.79 1.23
N LEU A 244 19.66 -13.99 1.57
CA LEU A 244 18.26 -14.41 1.48
C LEU A 244 17.85 -14.72 0.04
N ARG A 245 18.33 -13.96 -0.95
CA ARG A 245 18.07 -14.25 -2.37
C ARG A 245 18.67 -15.57 -2.82
N ALA A 246 19.84 -15.93 -2.31
CA ALA A 246 20.45 -17.22 -2.62
C ALA A 246 19.63 -18.41 -2.08
N ILE A 247 18.92 -18.20 -0.96
CA ILE A 247 18.10 -19.24 -0.31
C ILE A 247 16.68 -19.28 -0.90
N LEU A 248 16.03 -18.13 -0.99
CA LEU A 248 14.62 -18.00 -1.37
C LEU A 248 14.43 -18.04 -2.90
N GLY A 249 15.44 -17.63 -3.67
CA GLY A 249 15.46 -17.69 -5.13
C GLY A 249 14.18 -17.15 -5.76
N ASP A 250 13.57 -17.98 -6.59
CA ASP A 250 12.36 -17.67 -7.35
C ASP A 250 11.11 -17.42 -6.49
N LEU A 251 11.12 -17.72 -5.18
CA LEU A 251 10.02 -17.32 -4.30
C LEU A 251 9.89 -15.80 -4.23
N ILE A 252 11.01 -15.06 -4.32
CA ILE A 252 11.01 -13.60 -4.32
C ILE A 252 10.52 -13.12 -5.68
N PHE A 253 9.38 -12.45 -5.70
CA PHE A 253 8.81 -11.91 -6.94
C PHE A 253 9.00 -10.40 -7.08
N ALA A 254 9.16 -9.65 -6.00
CA ALA A 254 9.23 -8.18 -6.02
C ALA A 254 9.95 -7.63 -4.79
N VAL A 255 10.38 -6.37 -4.86
CA VAL A 255 11.01 -5.62 -3.76
C VAL A 255 10.25 -4.32 -3.48
N ASP A 256 10.10 -4.00 -2.20
CA ASP A 256 9.57 -2.72 -1.72
C ASP A 256 8.22 -2.33 -2.34
N ASP A 257 8.18 -1.33 -3.21
CA ASP A 257 6.93 -0.86 -3.83
C ASP A 257 6.55 -1.64 -5.10
N GLU A 258 7.43 -2.52 -5.60
CA GLU A 258 7.12 -3.35 -6.76
C GLU A 258 5.97 -4.32 -6.47
N THR A 259 5.12 -4.55 -7.46
CA THR A 259 4.04 -5.53 -7.40
C THR A 259 4.27 -6.64 -8.41
N MET A 260 3.54 -7.75 -8.31
CA MET A 260 3.63 -8.84 -9.29
C MET A 260 3.35 -8.33 -10.72
N GLU A 261 2.38 -7.41 -10.84
CA GLU A 261 2.01 -6.76 -12.10
C GLU A 261 3.13 -5.91 -12.65
N SER A 262 3.74 -5.04 -11.82
CA SER A 262 4.82 -4.18 -12.29
C SER A 262 6.03 -4.99 -12.74
N VAL A 263 6.34 -6.08 -12.03
CA VAL A 263 7.45 -6.99 -12.37
C VAL A 263 7.20 -7.71 -13.69
N VAL A 264 5.99 -8.25 -13.91
CA VAL A 264 5.64 -8.89 -15.17
C VAL A 264 5.64 -7.91 -16.34
N LEU A 265 5.05 -6.72 -16.17
CA LEU A 265 5.01 -5.70 -17.22
C LEU A 265 6.41 -5.21 -17.59
N LYS A 266 7.29 -5.03 -16.59
CA LYS A 266 8.69 -4.67 -16.79
C LYS A 266 9.45 -5.77 -17.52
N ALA A 267 9.31 -7.04 -17.11
CA ALA A 267 9.98 -8.16 -17.75
C ALA A 267 9.58 -8.34 -19.22
N CYS A 268 8.31 -8.10 -19.56
CA CYS A 268 7.84 -8.04 -20.94
C CYS A 268 8.40 -6.84 -21.70
N ALA A 269 8.39 -5.64 -21.10
CA ALA A 269 8.91 -4.41 -21.72
C ALA A 269 10.40 -4.52 -22.07
N GLU A 270 11.22 -5.08 -21.17
CA GLU A 270 12.66 -5.31 -21.37
C GLU A 270 12.95 -6.23 -22.56
N ARG A 271 11.98 -7.09 -22.94
CA ARG A 271 12.05 -7.98 -24.11
C ARG A 271 11.40 -7.39 -25.35
N GLY A 272 10.77 -6.20 -25.25
CA GLY A 272 9.93 -5.64 -26.30
C GLY A 272 8.65 -6.45 -26.55
N TRP A 273 8.22 -7.26 -25.59
CA TRP A 273 7.05 -8.11 -25.68
C TRP A 273 5.82 -7.40 -25.15
N SER A 274 4.69 -7.66 -25.79
CA SER A 274 3.37 -7.24 -25.37
C SER A 274 2.59 -8.36 -24.67
N LEU A 275 1.70 -8.00 -23.75
CA LEU A 275 0.98 -8.92 -22.87
C LEU A 275 -0.54 -8.84 -23.09
N GLY A 276 -1.20 -9.98 -23.21
CA GLY A 276 -2.67 -10.11 -23.22
C GLY A 276 -3.16 -11.10 -22.17
N VAL A 277 -4.45 -11.06 -21.85
CA VAL A 277 -5.05 -11.96 -20.86
C VAL A 277 -6.40 -12.53 -21.34
N ALA A 278 -6.68 -13.79 -21.04
CA ALA A 278 -8.02 -14.40 -21.11
C ALA A 278 -8.49 -14.86 -19.72
N GLU A 279 -9.62 -14.34 -19.27
CA GLU A 279 -10.13 -14.56 -17.92
C GLU A 279 -11.49 -15.25 -17.94
N SER A 280 -11.66 -16.28 -17.10
CA SER A 280 -12.97 -16.83 -16.74
C SER A 280 -13.30 -16.51 -15.29
N LEU A 281 -12.92 -17.34 -14.32
CA LEU A 281 -13.37 -17.18 -12.92
C LEU A 281 -12.96 -15.85 -12.26
N THR A 282 -11.85 -15.23 -12.70
CA THR A 282 -11.37 -13.95 -12.17
C THR A 282 -12.22 -12.78 -12.67
N GLY A 283 -12.89 -12.92 -13.83
CA GLY A 283 -13.88 -11.96 -14.32
C GLY A 283 -13.32 -10.58 -14.69
N GLY A 284 -12.06 -10.49 -15.12
CA GLY A 284 -11.40 -9.23 -15.48
C GLY A 284 -10.46 -8.67 -14.41
N LEU A 285 -10.31 -9.37 -13.27
CA LEU A 285 -9.49 -8.93 -12.15
C LEU A 285 -7.99 -8.86 -12.50
N ILE A 286 -7.48 -9.78 -13.34
CA ILE A 286 -6.08 -9.77 -13.78
C ILE A 286 -5.84 -8.54 -14.65
N GLY A 287 -6.72 -8.30 -15.64
CA GLY A 287 -6.64 -7.13 -16.50
C GLY A 287 -6.76 -5.82 -15.72
N ALA A 288 -7.65 -5.75 -14.73
CA ALA A 288 -7.80 -4.57 -13.87
C ALA A 288 -6.52 -4.29 -13.06
N ARG A 289 -5.90 -5.33 -12.47
CA ARG A 289 -4.65 -5.18 -11.70
C ARG A 289 -3.49 -4.73 -12.59
N LEU A 290 -3.33 -5.32 -13.78
CA LEU A 290 -2.31 -4.90 -14.75
C LEU A 290 -2.51 -3.45 -15.20
N ALA A 291 -3.75 -3.06 -15.54
CA ALA A 291 -4.07 -1.70 -15.97
C ALA A 291 -3.88 -0.64 -14.88
N ASN A 292 -3.86 -1.03 -13.60
CA ASN A 292 -3.65 -0.12 -12.48
C ASN A 292 -2.17 0.32 -12.33
N VAL A 293 -1.23 -0.36 -13.00
CA VAL A 293 0.18 0.02 -12.99
C VAL A 293 0.39 1.21 -13.94
N PRO A 294 0.95 2.35 -13.47
CA PRO A 294 1.25 3.48 -14.34
C PRO A 294 2.12 3.07 -15.54
N GLY A 295 1.71 3.49 -16.74
CA GLY A 295 2.41 3.15 -17.98
C GLY A 295 2.14 1.75 -18.53
N ALA A 296 1.23 0.97 -17.93
CA ALA A 296 0.90 -0.40 -18.38
C ALA A 296 0.54 -0.49 -19.88
N SER A 297 -0.02 0.56 -20.47
CA SER A 297 -0.38 0.61 -21.91
C SER A 297 0.81 0.43 -22.87
N ALA A 298 2.05 0.61 -22.40
CA ALA A 298 3.25 0.32 -23.20
C ALA A 298 3.41 -1.17 -23.52
N THR A 299 2.90 -2.04 -22.64
CA THR A 299 3.12 -3.50 -22.68
C THR A 299 1.79 -4.26 -22.75
N PHE A 300 0.81 -3.88 -21.93
CA PHE A 300 -0.46 -4.56 -21.78
C PHE A 300 -1.45 -4.16 -22.88
N ARG A 301 -1.81 -5.13 -23.73
CA ARG A 301 -2.74 -4.96 -24.86
C ARG A 301 -4.20 -4.97 -24.44
N GLY A 302 -4.53 -5.75 -23.42
CA GLY A 302 -5.90 -5.88 -22.93
C GLY A 302 -6.22 -7.25 -22.35
N SER A 303 -7.46 -7.41 -21.91
CA SER A 303 -7.99 -8.65 -21.33
C SER A 303 -9.32 -9.01 -21.98
N ILE A 304 -9.55 -10.30 -22.18
CA ILE A 304 -10.80 -10.88 -22.66
C ILE A 304 -11.45 -11.63 -21.49
N ALA A 305 -12.47 -11.02 -20.89
CA ALA A 305 -13.30 -11.67 -19.88
C ALA A 305 -14.27 -12.66 -20.56
N SER A 306 -13.77 -13.85 -20.91
CA SER A 306 -14.50 -14.95 -21.53
C SER A 306 -15.39 -15.73 -20.54
N TYR A 307 -16.21 -15.01 -19.77
CA TYR A 307 -16.94 -15.56 -18.62
C TYR A 307 -17.93 -16.66 -19.01
N ALA A 308 -18.70 -16.44 -20.09
CA ALA A 308 -19.58 -17.45 -20.66
C ALA A 308 -18.81 -18.40 -21.59
N THR A 309 -19.17 -19.69 -21.59
CA THR A 309 -18.55 -20.70 -22.47
C THR A 309 -18.60 -20.32 -23.95
N GLU A 310 -19.69 -19.68 -24.40
CA GLU A 310 -19.81 -19.24 -25.79
C GLU A 310 -18.80 -18.13 -26.15
N VAL A 311 -18.42 -17.27 -25.21
CA VAL A 311 -17.38 -16.26 -25.44
C VAL A 311 -16.00 -16.93 -25.60
N LYS A 312 -15.72 -17.99 -24.82
CA LYS A 312 -14.48 -18.79 -25.01
C LYS A 312 -14.42 -19.37 -26.42
N ARG A 313 -15.54 -19.88 -26.93
CA ARG A 313 -15.63 -20.49 -28.26
C ARG A 313 -15.51 -19.45 -29.38
N SER A 314 -16.39 -18.46 -29.37
CA SER A 314 -16.52 -17.48 -30.46
C SER A 314 -15.36 -16.50 -30.54
N VAL A 315 -14.80 -16.05 -29.40
CA VAL A 315 -13.71 -15.07 -29.37
C VAL A 315 -12.36 -15.77 -29.36
N LEU A 316 -12.14 -16.68 -28.41
CA LEU A 316 -10.83 -17.30 -28.20
C LEU A 316 -10.59 -18.54 -29.07
N GLY A 317 -11.64 -19.14 -29.63
CA GLY A 317 -11.54 -20.35 -30.45
C GLY A 317 -11.39 -21.64 -29.64
N VAL A 318 -11.85 -21.64 -28.39
CA VAL A 318 -11.78 -22.83 -27.52
C VAL A 318 -12.70 -23.94 -28.05
N THR A 319 -12.16 -25.14 -28.23
CA THR A 319 -12.87 -26.35 -28.64
C THR A 319 -12.95 -27.41 -27.55
N ALA A 320 -12.20 -27.24 -26.45
CA ALA A 320 -12.20 -28.14 -25.32
C ALA A 320 -13.64 -28.44 -24.84
N SER A 321 -13.90 -29.71 -24.54
CA SER A 321 -15.22 -30.17 -24.10
C SER A 321 -15.55 -29.72 -22.68
N SER A 322 -14.53 -29.63 -21.81
CA SER A 322 -14.60 -29.21 -20.41
C SER A 322 -13.90 -27.87 -20.22
N VAL A 323 -14.57 -26.92 -19.56
CA VAL A 323 -13.96 -25.60 -19.28
C VAL A 323 -13.03 -25.61 -18.07
N VAL A 324 -13.03 -26.67 -17.27
CA VAL A 324 -12.12 -26.87 -16.13
C VAL A 324 -11.04 -27.90 -16.49
N SER A 325 -10.22 -27.57 -17.49
CA SER A 325 -9.23 -28.49 -18.05
C SER A 325 -7.95 -27.78 -18.54
N ALA A 326 -6.86 -28.55 -18.64
CA ALA A 326 -5.62 -28.11 -19.27
C ALA A 326 -5.85 -27.65 -20.72
N GLU A 327 -6.62 -28.42 -21.50
CA GLU A 327 -6.91 -28.13 -22.90
C GLU A 327 -7.63 -26.78 -23.05
N CYS A 328 -8.65 -26.51 -22.22
CA CYS A 328 -9.37 -25.24 -22.26
C CYS A 328 -8.45 -24.06 -21.93
N VAL A 329 -7.62 -24.16 -20.89
CA VAL A 329 -6.78 -23.02 -20.50
C VAL A 329 -5.66 -22.75 -21.51
N ALA A 330 -5.12 -23.78 -22.15
CA ALA A 330 -4.15 -23.63 -23.24
C ALA A 330 -4.78 -22.88 -24.43
N GLN A 331 -5.95 -23.35 -24.89
CA GLN A 331 -6.67 -22.72 -26.00
C GLN A 331 -7.12 -21.28 -25.66
N MET A 332 -7.43 -21.00 -24.39
CA MET A 332 -7.72 -19.64 -23.94
C MET A 332 -6.48 -18.73 -24.03
N ALA A 333 -5.30 -19.20 -23.62
CA ALA A 333 -4.06 -18.43 -23.68
C ALA A 333 -3.64 -18.15 -25.13
N GLU A 334 -3.63 -19.19 -25.97
CA GLU A 334 -3.34 -19.07 -27.41
C GLU A 334 -4.37 -18.21 -28.14
N GLY A 335 -5.65 -18.36 -27.78
CA GLY A 335 -6.73 -17.53 -28.29
C GLY A 335 -6.55 -16.06 -27.94
N ALA A 336 -6.15 -15.75 -26.70
CA ALA A 336 -5.88 -14.39 -26.27
C ALA A 336 -4.69 -13.80 -27.01
N GLN A 337 -3.60 -14.58 -27.14
CA GLN A 337 -2.41 -14.21 -27.90
C GLN A 337 -2.77 -13.79 -29.33
N ARG A 338 -3.56 -14.63 -30.02
CA ARG A 338 -4.01 -14.40 -31.39
C ARG A 338 -4.94 -13.19 -31.51
N VAL A 339 -5.96 -13.09 -30.65
CA VAL A 339 -7.01 -12.06 -30.76
C VAL A 339 -6.50 -10.68 -30.38
N LEU A 340 -5.65 -10.59 -29.35
CA LEU A 340 -5.08 -9.33 -28.88
C LEU A 340 -3.79 -8.94 -29.62
N GLY A 341 -3.24 -9.84 -30.43
CA GLY A 341 -1.99 -9.62 -31.17
C GLY A 341 -0.83 -9.34 -30.23
N CYS A 342 -0.70 -10.12 -29.15
CA CYS A 342 0.34 -9.97 -28.14
C CYS A 342 1.39 -11.09 -28.21
N ASP A 343 2.57 -10.84 -27.65
CA ASP A 343 3.69 -11.78 -27.68
C ASP A 343 3.57 -12.84 -26.58
N ALA A 344 3.08 -12.43 -25.41
CA ALA A 344 2.78 -13.30 -24.28
C ALA A 344 1.30 -13.18 -23.88
N ALA A 345 0.69 -14.28 -23.48
CA ALA A 345 -0.68 -14.30 -22.97
C ALA A 345 -0.83 -15.21 -21.76
N VAL A 346 -1.65 -14.77 -20.80
CA VAL A 346 -2.02 -15.55 -19.61
C VAL A 346 -3.50 -15.87 -19.66
N ALA A 347 -3.86 -17.10 -19.30
CA ALA A 347 -5.26 -17.51 -19.19
C ALA A 347 -5.56 -18.20 -17.87
N VAL A 348 -6.81 -18.03 -17.42
CA VAL A 348 -7.30 -18.59 -16.15
C VAL A 348 -8.72 -19.11 -16.29
N THR A 349 -8.93 -20.39 -15.93
CA THR A 349 -10.25 -21.05 -15.85
C THR A 349 -10.31 -22.00 -14.65
N GLY A 350 -11.51 -22.35 -14.17
CA GLY A 350 -11.67 -23.09 -12.92
C GLY A 350 -12.92 -22.73 -12.11
N VAL A 351 -12.95 -23.21 -10.87
CA VAL A 351 -14.13 -23.24 -10.00
C VAL A 351 -13.93 -22.34 -8.78
N ALA A 352 -14.47 -21.13 -8.82
CA ALA A 352 -14.42 -20.20 -7.68
C ALA A 352 -15.48 -20.52 -6.60
N GLY A 353 -16.48 -21.36 -6.88
CA GLY A 353 -17.57 -21.67 -5.96
C GLY A 353 -18.71 -20.64 -5.96
N PRO A 354 -19.74 -20.87 -5.12
CA PRO A 354 -19.78 -21.87 -4.03
C PRO A 354 -20.02 -23.32 -4.50
N ASP A 355 -20.52 -23.52 -5.71
CA ASP A 355 -20.84 -24.85 -6.24
C ASP A 355 -19.65 -25.46 -6.99
N GLU A 356 -19.65 -26.80 -7.10
CA GLU A 356 -18.79 -27.51 -8.02
C GLU A 356 -19.18 -27.25 -9.49
N GLN A 357 -18.25 -27.49 -10.41
CA GLN A 357 -18.50 -27.36 -11.84
C GLN A 357 -17.83 -28.51 -12.59
N GLU A 358 -18.59 -29.19 -13.46
CA GLU A 358 -18.09 -30.36 -14.22
C GLU A 358 -17.49 -31.46 -13.31
N GLY A 359 -18.03 -31.62 -12.09
CA GLY A 359 -17.54 -32.55 -11.07
C GLY A 359 -16.22 -32.14 -10.40
N GLN A 360 -15.71 -30.95 -10.70
CA GLN A 360 -14.49 -30.42 -10.08
C GLN A 360 -14.82 -29.59 -8.85
N PRO A 361 -14.12 -29.81 -7.72
CA PRO A 361 -14.43 -29.12 -6.47
C PRO A 361 -14.04 -27.65 -6.53
N VAL A 362 -14.68 -26.85 -5.68
CA VAL A 362 -14.31 -25.45 -5.42
C VAL A 362 -12.82 -25.33 -5.09
N GLY A 363 -12.19 -24.32 -5.68
CA GLY A 363 -10.76 -24.04 -5.59
C GLY A 363 -9.93 -24.64 -6.72
N THR A 364 -10.48 -25.53 -7.54
CA THR A 364 -9.76 -26.10 -8.69
C THR A 364 -9.55 -25.02 -9.76
N VAL A 365 -8.30 -24.69 -10.06
CA VAL A 365 -7.95 -23.64 -11.03
C VAL A 365 -6.85 -24.13 -11.96
N TRP A 366 -7.03 -23.84 -13.24
CA TRP A 366 -6.07 -24.02 -14.32
C TRP A 366 -5.53 -22.66 -14.76
N PHE A 367 -4.20 -22.60 -14.91
CA PHE A 367 -3.45 -21.46 -15.43
C PHE A 367 -2.79 -21.87 -16.75
N GLY A 368 -2.83 -20.99 -17.74
CA GLY A 368 -2.20 -21.18 -19.04
C GLY A 368 -1.30 -20.01 -19.39
N VAL A 369 -0.12 -20.28 -19.95
CA VAL A 369 0.81 -19.26 -20.46
C VAL A 369 1.19 -19.62 -21.89
N ALA A 370 0.91 -18.72 -22.83
CA ALA A 370 1.32 -18.82 -24.22
C ALA A 370 2.35 -17.72 -24.51
N VAL A 371 3.50 -18.08 -25.11
CA VAL A 371 4.54 -17.14 -25.54
C VAL A 371 4.91 -17.46 -26.98
N ALA A 372 5.03 -16.43 -27.82
CA ALA A 372 5.29 -16.60 -29.24
C ALA A 372 6.57 -17.40 -29.47
N GLY A 373 6.49 -18.47 -30.27
CA GLY A 373 7.63 -19.35 -30.55
C GLY A 373 7.91 -20.43 -29.50
N HIS A 374 7.12 -20.51 -28.42
CA HIS A 374 7.26 -21.53 -27.38
C HIS A 374 5.98 -22.35 -27.21
N ALA A 375 6.11 -23.57 -26.67
CA ALA A 375 4.96 -24.40 -26.35
C ALA A 375 4.16 -23.78 -25.19
N THR A 376 2.83 -23.80 -25.31
CA THR A 376 1.92 -23.35 -24.26
C THR A 376 2.05 -24.23 -23.02
N GLU A 377 2.20 -23.60 -21.86
CA GLU A 377 2.29 -24.30 -20.57
C GLU A 377 0.98 -24.19 -19.81
N THR A 378 0.61 -25.27 -19.14
CA THR A 378 -0.59 -25.31 -18.30
C THR A 378 -0.28 -25.93 -16.95
N VAL A 379 -0.76 -25.30 -15.87
CA VAL A 379 -0.61 -25.79 -14.49
C VAL A 379 -1.96 -25.75 -13.80
N SER A 380 -2.26 -26.79 -13.01
CA SER A 380 -3.43 -26.81 -12.13
C SER A 380 -3.04 -26.73 -10.66
N THR A 381 -3.89 -26.10 -9.85
CA THR A 381 -3.79 -26.18 -8.39
C THR A 381 -5.18 -26.19 -7.76
N ARG A 382 -5.21 -26.40 -6.43
CA ARG A 382 -6.41 -26.22 -5.62
C ARG A 382 -6.17 -25.11 -4.60
N LEU A 383 -6.81 -23.97 -4.82
CA LEU A 383 -6.69 -22.79 -3.97
C LEU A 383 -7.66 -22.87 -2.78
N PRO A 384 -7.24 -22.46 -1.58
CA PRO A 384 -8.10 -22.42 -0.41
C PRO A 384 -8.94 -21.14 -0.36
N GLY A 385 -10.03 -21.18 0.41
CA GLY A 385 -10.84 -20.03 0.76
C GLY A 385 -12.18 -19.95 0.04
N ASP A 386 -12.85 -18.82 0.22
CA ASP A 386 -14.11 -18.51 -0.44
C ASP A 386 -13.89 -18.03 -1.89
N ARG A 387 -15.01 -17.72 -2.55
CA ARG A 387 -15.02 -17.26 -3.95
C ARG A 387 -14.14 -16.04 -4.20
N GLU A 388 -14.09 -15.11 -3.25
CA GLU A 388 -13.29 -13.90 -3.40
C GLU A 388 -11.80 -14.23 -3.31
N ARG A 389 -11.40 -14.97 -2.27
CA ARG A 389 -10.01 -15.38 -2.07
C ARG A 389 -9.50 -16.23 -3.23
N ILE A 390 -10.30 -17.18 -3.73
CA ILE A 390 -9.92 -18.01 -4.87
C ILE A 390 -9.65 -17.14 -6.10
N ARG A 391 -10.48 -16.12 -6.39
CA ARG A 391 -10.26 -15.20 -7.52
C ARG A 391 -9.00 -14.37 -7.36
N GLN A 392 -8.74 -13.86 -6.16
CA GLN A 392 -7.54 -13.07 -5.86
C GLN A 392 -6.26 -13.90 -5.97
N PHE A 393 -6.25 -15.10 -5.35
CA PHE A 393 -5.12 -16.03 -5.43
C PHE A 393 -4.89 -16.55 -6.84
N SER A 394 -5.95 -16.75 -7.63
CA SER A 394 -5.83 -17.10 -9.04
C SER A 394 -5.11 -16.00 -9.82
N THR A 395 -5.41 -14.73 -9.51
CA THR A 395 -4.84 -13.59 -10.22
C THR A 395 -3.33 -13.50 -10.02
N ILE A 396 -2.87 -13.47 -8.76
CA ILE A 396 -1.44 -13.39 -8.47
C ILE A 396 -0.69 -14.66 -8.90
N SER A 397 -1.31 -15.85 -8.79
CA SER A 397 -0.67 -17.11 -9.22
C SER A 397 -0.49 -17.20 -10.73
N ALA A 398 -1.46 -16.70 -11.51
CA ALA A 398 -1.36 -16.68 -12.96
C ALA A 398 -0.23 -15.76 -13.44
N LEU A 399 -0.11 -14.57 -12.82
CA LEU A 399 0.98 -13.63 -13.09
C LEU A 399 2.34 -14.18 -12.63
N ASN A 400 2.39 -14.87 -11.49
CA ASN A 400 3.61 -15.53 -11.04
C ASN A 400 4.07 -16.63 -12.00
N LEU A 401 3.14 -17.44 -12.53
CA LEU A 401 3.47 -18.43 -13.54
C LEU A 401 4.10 -17.77 -14.77
N LEU A 402 3.52 -16.68 -15.26
CA LEU A 402 4.12 -15.91 -16.35
C LEU A 402 5.52 -15.41 -16.00
N ARG A 403 5.70 -14.78 -14.82
CA ARG A 403 7.01 -14.27 -14.37
C ARG A 403 8.09 -15.36 -14.40
N LEU A 404 7.80 -16.53 -13.83
CA LEU A 404 8.74 -17.66 -13.81
C LEU A 404 9.07 -18.14 -15.22
N ARG A 405 8.08 -18.14 -16.13
CA ARG A 405 8.29 -18.50 -17.52
C ARG A 405 9.13 -17.49 -18.29
N LEU A 406 8.88 -16.19 -18.10
CA LEU A 406 9.68 -15.14 -18.72
C LEU A 406 11.15 -15.22 -18.32
N ASN A 407 11.46 -15.67 -17.10
CA ASN A 407 12.85 -15.87 -16.64
C ASN A 407 13.52 -17.12 -17.23
N SER A 408 12.72 -18.04 -17.78
CA SER A 408 13.21 -19.29 -18.38
C SER A 408 13.49 -19.17 -19.89
N PHE A 409 13.13 -18.03 -20.50
CA PHE A 409 13.38 -17.68 -21.90
C PHE A 409 14.39 -16.54 -21.98
#